data_AF-A0A382EVW0-F1
#
_entry.id   AF-A0A382EVW0-F1
#
_cell.length_a   1.000
_cell.length_b   1.000
_cell.length_c   1.000
_cell.angle_alpha   90.00
_cell.angle_beta   90.00
_cell.angle_gamma   90.00
#
_symmetry.space_group_name_H-M   'P 1'
#
loop_
_entity.id
_entity.type
_entity.pdbx_description
1 polymer ?
#
loop_
_entity_poly.entity_id
_entity_poly.type
_entity_poly.pdbx_seq_one_letter_code
_entity_poly.pdbx_strand_id
1 'polypeptide(L)' 'MPKEIFLSSNYPNPFNPTTQIRYDLPEDALVSITIYDIMGRSIKSLVNSNQSAGYRSIQWNATNNLGEPVSAGMYIYMI' A
#
# COMPACT_ATOMS: atom_id res chain seq x y z
N MET A 1 -2.85 -14.19 20.96
CA MET A 1 -2.41 -14.28 19.56
C MET A 1 -3.62 -14.00 18.67
N PRO A 2 -3.65 -12.93 17.86
CA PRO A 2 -4.71 -12.71 16.89
C PRO A 2 -4.51 -13.67 15.71
N LYS A 3 -5.61 -14.22 15.17
CA LYS A 3 -5.61 -15.29 14.16
C LYS A 3 -5.99 -14.82 12.74
N GLU A 4 -6.34 -13.55 12.55
CA GLU A 4 -6.90 -13.05 11.28
C GLU A 4 -6.47 -11.60 10.99
N ILE A 5 -6.25 -11.31 9.71
CA ILE A 5 -5.93 -9.98 9.17
C ILE A 5 -7.22 -9.14 9.16
N PHE A 6 -7.19 -7.97 9.83
CA PHE A 6 -8.34 -7.07 9.88
C PHE A 6 -8.06 -5.79 9.08
N LEU A 7 -8.91 -5.49 8.08
CA LEU A 7 -8.88 -4.25 7.30
C LEU A 7 -10.02 -3.33 7.77
N SER A 8 -9.67 -2.18 8.35
CA SER A 8 -10.64 -1.13 8.68
C SER A 8 -11.06 -0.37 7.41
N SER A 9 -12.38 -0.21 7.19
CA SER A 9 -12.92 0.63 6.10
C SER A 9 -12.81 2.12 6.44
N ASN A 10 -12.44 2.95 5.45
CA ASN A 10 -12.33 4.40 5.56
C ASN A 10 -13.49 5.12 4.84
N TYR A 11 -14.35 5.81 5.61
CA TYR A 11 -15.40 6.71 5.13
C TYR A 11 -15.73 7.81 6.17
N PRO A 12 -16.05 9.07 5.82
CA PRO A 12 -16.00 9.73 4.50
C PRO A 12 -14.70 10.55 4.31
N ASN A 13 -14.10 10.53 3.11
CA ASN A 13 -12.88 11.30 2.79
C ASN A 13 -13.17 12.49 1.83
N PRO A 14 -13.02 13.75 2.28
CA PRO A 14 -12.82 14.90 1.41
C PRO A 14 -11.32 14.99 1.02
N PHE A 15 -10.99 14.39 -0.13
CA PHE A 15 -9.74 14.50 -0.93
C PHE A 15 -8.44 14.85 -0.19
N ASN A 16 -8.06 14.05 0.80
CA ASN A 16 -6.65 13.87 1.12
C ASN A 16 -6.22 12.53 0.52
N PRO A 17 -5.48 12.50 -0.61
CA PRO A 17 -5.24 11.26 -1.37
C PRO A 17 -4.11 10.42 -0.76
N THR A 18 -3.95 10.49 0.55
CA THR A 18 -2.93 9.73 1.27
C THR A 18 -3.54 8.46 1.85
N THR A 19 -3.08 7.33 1.35
CA THR A 19 -3.43 5.99 1.84
C THR A 19 -2.28 5.48 2.69
N GLN A 20 -2.58 5.05 3.91
CA GLN A 20 -1.60 4.41 4.80
C GLN A 20 -1.75 2.89 4.69
N ILE A 21 -0.71 2.23 4.21
CA ILE A 21 -0.63 0.77 4.07
C ILE A 21 0.17 0.25 5.26
N ARG A 22 -0.48 -0.52 6.14
CA ARG A 22 0.15 -1.15 7.30
C ARG A 22 0.29 -2.65 7.07
N TYR A 23 1.43 -3.21 7.47
CA TYR A 23 1.70 -4.63 7.33
C TYR A 23 2.68 -5.11 8.40
N ASP A 24 2.55 -6.38 8.76
CA ASP A 24 3.33 -7.00 9.83
C ASP A 24 4.22 -8.07 9.23
N LEU A 25 5.51 -8.01 9.57
CA LEU A 25 6.48 -9.00 9.14
C LEU A 25 6.83 -9.93 10.30
N PRO A 26 6.58 -11.24 10.21
CA PRO A 26 6.91 -12.19 11.28
C PRO A 26 8.43 -12.41 11.40
N GLU A 27 9.16 -12.24 10.30
CA GLU A 27 10.61 -12.37 10.19
C GLU A 27 11.15 -11.40 9.14
N ASP A 28 12.47 -11.27 9.06
CA ASP A 28 13.14 -10.45 8.05
C ASP A 28 12.87 -11.03 6.65
N ALA A 29 12.36 -10.20 5.73
CA ALA A 29 11.95 -10.66 4.41
C ALA A 29 12.15 -9.59 3.32
N LEU A 30 12.27 -10.04 2.07
CA LEU A 30 12.16 -9.15 0.90
C LEU A 30 10.69 -8.79 0.72
N VAL A 31 10.39 -7.49 0.80
CA VAL A 31 9.02 -6.98 0.66
C VAL A 31 8.88 -6.25 -0.67
N SER A 32 7.83 -6.60 -1.42
CA SER A 32 7.47 -5.91 -2.66
C SER A 32 6.04 -5.38 -2.56
N ILE A 33 5.90 -4.05 -2.51
CA ILE A 33 4.58 -3.40 -2.50
C ILE A 33 4.44 -2.61 -3.77
N THR A 34 3.53 -3.06 -4.64
CA THR A 34 3.21 -2.39 -5.89
C THR A 34 1.72 -2.06 -5.93
N ILE A 35 1.42 -0.83 -6.31
CA ILE A 35 0.07 -0.33 -6.54
C ILE A 35 -0.32 -0.61 -7.99
N TYR A 36 -1.45 -1.27 -8.18
CA TYR A 36 -2.06 -1.55 -9.47
C TYR A 36 -3.42 -0.88 -9.57
N ASP A 37 -3.81 -0.48 -10.78
CA ASP A 37 -5.21 -0.12 -11.03
C ASP A 37 -6.09 -1.37 -11.22
N ILE A 38 -7.39 -1.16 -11.39
CA ILE A 38 -8.37 -2.25 -11.59
C ILE A 38 -8.13 -3.08 -12.85
N MET A 39 -7.34 -2.59 -13.80
CA MET A 39 -6.97 -3.31 -15.02
C MET A 39 -5.68 -4.12 -14.83
N GLY A 40 -5.08 -4.10 -13.63
CA GLY A 40 -3.82 -4.77 -13.34
C GLY A 40 -2.59 -4.02 -13.85
N ARG A 41 -2.71 -2.74 -14.24
CA ARG A 41 -1.56 -1.95 -14.69
C ARG A 41 -0.80 -1.46 -13.45
N SER A 42 0.52 -1.68 -13.43
CA SER A 42 1.39 -1.17 -12.37
C SER A 42 1.47 0.34 -12.41
N ILE A 43 1.10 0.98 -11.30
CA ILE A 43 1.03 2.43 -11.14
C ILE A 43 2.26 2.93 -10.39
N LYS A 44 2.58 2.28 -9.27
CA LYS A 44 3.70 2.69 -8.41
C LYS A 44 4.29 1.52 -7.64
N SER A 45 5.62 1.42 -7.62
CA SER A 45 6.32 0.57 -6.65
C SER A 45 6.64 1.41 -5.41
N LEU A 46 6.13 0.99 -4.25
CA LEU A 46 6.31 1.68 -2.98
C LEU A 46 7.43 1.06 -2.15
N VAL A 47 7.57 -0.26 -2.20
CA VAL A 47 8.62 -1.02 -1.51
C VAL A 47 9.15 -2.07 -2.47
N ASN A 48 10.47 -2.23 -2.49
CA ASN A 48 11.14 -3.35 -3.14
C ASN A 48 12.51 -3.55 -2.45
N SER A 49 12.48 -3.96 -1.18
CA SER A 49 13.69 -4.05 -0.36
C SER A 49 13.53 -5.03 0.80
N ASN A 50 14.66 -5.48 1.36
CA ASN A 50 14.66 -6.26 2.59
C ASN A 50 14.20 -5.38 3.76
N GLN A 51 13.23 -5.87 4.52
CA GLN A 51 12.67 -5.22 5.70
C GLN A 51 12.81 -6.17 6.89
N SER A 52 13.19 -5.63 8.04
CA SER A 52 13.23 -6.43 9.27
C SER A 52 11.84 -6.70 9.82
N ALA A 53 11.70 -7.77 10.58
CA ALA A 53 10.49 -8.16 11.30
C ALA A 53 9.86 -7.00 12.09
N GLY A 54 8.55 -7.07 12.28
CA GLY A 54 7.75 -6.13 13.06
C GLY A 54 6.70 -5.36 12.26
N TYR A 55 6.05 -4.42 12.95
CA TYR A 55 5.01 -3.56 12.40
C TYR A 55 5.61 -2.51 11.46
N ARG A 56 5.09 -2.41 10.24
CA ARG A 56 5.52 -1.46 9.23
C ARG A 56 4.34 -0.64 8.72
N SER A 57 4.65 0.56 8.26
CA SER A 57 3.67 1.46 7.65
C SER A 57 4.33 2.24 6.51
N ILE A 58 3.66 2.31 5.37
CA ILE A 58 4.04 3.16 4.25
C ILE A 58 2.88 4.04 3.80
N GLN A 59 3.19 5.25 3.35
CA GLN A 59 2.21 6.20 2.84
C GLN A 59 2.29 6.25 1.32
N TRP A 60 1.15 6.17 0.67
CA TRP A 60 0.99 6.45 -0.75
C TRP A 60 0.13 7.69 -0.94
N ASN A 61 0.63 8.68 -1.67
CA ASN A 61 -0.01 9.98 -1.89
C ASN A 61 -0.80 10.06 -3.21
N ALA A 62 -1.34 8.93 -3.69
CA ALA A 62 -1.99 8.78 -4.99
C ALA A 62 -1.19 9.36 -6.17
N THR A 63 0.11 9.03 -6.22
CA THR A 63 0.96 9.35 -7.37
C THR A 63 1.45 8.09 -8.07
N ASN A 64 1.81 8.21 -9.35
CA ASN A 64 2.50 7.16 -10.10
C ASN A 64 4.03 7.19 -9.81
N ASN A 65 4.79 6.34 -10.50
CA ASN A 65 6.26 6.32 -10.40
C ASN A 65 6.96 7.63 -10.83
N LEU A 66 6.29 8.46 -11.64
CA LEU A 66 6.79 9.79 -12.06
C LEU A 66 6.45 10.89 -11.04
N GLY A 67 5.75 10.55 -9.95
CA GLY A 67 5.28 11.52 -8.95
C GLY A 67 4.03 12.29 -9.37
N GLU A 68 3.41 11.93 -10.49
CA GLU A 68 2.21 12.59 -11.01
C GLU A 68 0.96 12.04 -10.31
N PRO A 69 -0.02 12.89 -9.97
CA PRO A 69 -1.29 12.45 -9.40
C PRO A 69 -2.00 11.46 -10.33
N VAL A 70 -2.55 10.39 -9.75
CA VAL A 70 -3.39 9.44 -10.49
C VAL A 70 -4.87 9.76 -10.30
N SER A 71 -5.69 9.38 -11.26
CA SER A 71 -7.14 9.58 -11.19
C SER A 71 -7.75 8.86 -9.97
N ALA A 72 -8.85 9.40 -9.45
CA ALA A 72 -9.63 8.70 -8.43
C ALA A 72 -10.09 7.34 -8.97
N GLY A 73 -9.92 6.28 -8.17
CA GLY A 73 -10.21 4.92 -8.58
C GLY A 73 -9.87 3.92 -7.48
N MET A 74 -10.22 2.66 -7.73
CA MET A 74 -9.79 1.56 -6.88
C MET A 74 -8.39 1.11 -7.30
N TYR A 75 -7.56 0.82 -6.31
CA TYR A 75 -6.20 0.33 -6.51
C TYR A 75 -5.96 -0.88 -5.62
N ILE A 76 -5.23 -1.85 -6.15
CA ILE A 76 -4.84 -3.08 -5.44
C ILE A 76 -3.38 -2.94 -5.06
N TYR A 77 -3.05 -3.29 -3.82
CA TYR A 77 -1.66 -3.50 -3.41
C TYR A 77 -1.46 -4.97 -3.09
N MET A 78 -0.27 -5.48 -3.43
CA MET A 78 0.18 -6.84 -3.13
C MET A 78 1.42 -6.73 -2.24
N ILE A 79 1.58 -7.67 -1.29
CA ILE A 79 2.73 -7.79 -0.37
C ILE A 79 3.32 -9.18 -0.58
#